data_AF-A0A7S2HMS9-F1
#
_entry.id   AF-A0A7S2HMS9-F1
#
_cell.length_a   1.000
_cell.length_b   1.000
_cell.length_c   1.000
_cell.angle_alpha   90.00
_cell.angle_beta   90.00
_cell.angle_gamma   90.00
#
_symmetry.space_group_name_H-M   'P 1'
#
loop_
_entity.id
_entity.type
_entity.pdbx_description
1 polymer ?
#
loop_
_entity_poly.entity_id
_entity_poly.type
_entity_poly.pdbx_seq_one_letter_code
_entity_poly.pdbx_strand_id
1 'polypeptide(L)'
;HMLVGVAVGLVVLLIALVVTLTFVTHPFYALWIAGFVVGIAGGLPPLDSLLSLQNGFGTTVGKVGVIIVSGSVIGCCLDWSGAAGTLANKMLQVVGERHA
;
A
#
# COMPACT_ATOMS: atom_id res chain seq x y z
N HIS A 1 15.02 -26.07 4.44
CA HIS A 1 15.07 -25.21 3.24
C HIS A 1 13.89 -24.24 3.12
N MET A 2 12.63 -24.68 3.20
CA MET A 2 11.45 -23.80 3.05
C MET A 2 11.35 -22.68 4.12
N LEU A 3 11.68 -22.98 5.39
CA LEU A 3 11.71 -21.99 6.48
C LEU A 3 12.80 -20.91 6.33
N VAL A 4 13.96 -21.28 5.76
CA VAL A 4 15.06 -20.33 5.53
C VAL A 4 14.68 -19.36 4.41
N GLY A 5 14.02 -19.83 3.36
CA GLY A 5 13.51 -18.98 2.28
C GLY A 5 12.47 -17.96 2.77
N VAL A 6 11.53 -18.39 3.63
CA VAL A 6 10.53 -17.50 4.22
C VAL A 6 11.16 -16.47 5.17
N ALA A 7 12.11 -16.89 6.01
CA ALA A 7 12.81 -16.00 6.92
C ALA A 7 13.61 -14.92 6.17
N VAL A 8 14.31 -15.29 5.09
CA VAL A 8 15.06 -14.35 4.26
C VAL A 8 14.11 -13.39 3.53
N GLY A 9 12.98 -13.87 3.00
CA GLY A 9 11.98 -13.01 2.36
C GLY A 9 11.38 -11.98 3.31
N LEU A 10 11.13 -12.38 4.57
CA LEU A 10 10.58 -11.49 5.59
C LEU A 10 11.59 -10.42 6.04
N VAL A 11 12.87 -10.79 6.17
CA VAL A 11 13.96 -9.86 6.47
C VAL A 11 14.15 -8.85 5.33
N VAL A 12 14.10 -9.29 4.07
CA VAL A 12 14.22 -8.38 2.91
C VAL A 12 13.02 -7.43 2.83
N LEU A 13 11.81 -7.91 3.10
CA LEU A 13 10.60 -7.07 3.14
C LEU A 13 10.67 -6.01 4.26
N LEU A 14 11.18 -6.38 5.43
CA LEU A 14 11.39 -5.44 6.54
C LEU A 14 12.46 -4.40 6.22
N ILE A 15 13.57 -4.80 5.59
CA ILE A 15 14.61 -3.86 5.15
C ILE A 15 14.05 -2.90 4.09
N ALA A 16 13.27 -3.40 3.13
CA ALA A 16 12.62 -2.58 2.12
C ALA A 16 11.61 -1.59 2.73
N LEU A 17 10.85 -2.01 3.75
CA LEU A 17 9.93 -1.14 4.49
C LEU A 17 10.68 -0.03 5.24
N VAL A 18 11.77 -0.37 5.93
CA VAL A 18 12.59 0.61 6.69
C VAL A 18 13.30 1.59 5.75
N VAL A 19 13.81 1.11 4.61
CA VAL A 19 14.40 1.96 3.56
C VAL A 19 13.34 2.85 2.93
N THR A 20 12.11 2.38 2.70
CA THR A 20 10.99 3.19 2.20
C THR A 20 10.61 4.32 3.16
N LEU A 21 10.67 4.08 4.46
CA LEU A 21 10.37 5.08 5.49
C LEU A 21 11.51 6.09 5.67
N THR A 22 12.75 5.72 5.31
CA THR A 22 13.95 6.55 5.50
C THR A 22 14.35 7.32 4.24
N PHE A 23 14.21 6.71 3.07
CA PHE A 23 14.55 7.30 1.78
C PHE A 23 13.28 7.77 1.07
N VAL A 24 13.30 9.04 0.68
CA VAL A 24 12.26 9.81 -0.04
C VAL A 24 12.02 9.25 -1.45
N THR A 25 11.64 7.99 -1.55
CA THR A 25 11.31 7.30 -2.80
C THR A 25 9.98 6.62 -2.58
N HIS A 26 8.97 7.02 -3.36
CA HIS A 26 7.58 6.60 -3.19
C HIS A 26 7.46 5.09 -2.90
N PRO A 27 6.68 4.68 -1.88
CA PRO A 27 6.57 3.29 -1.41
C PRO A 27 6.38 2.26 -2.53
N PHE A 28 5.67 2.66 -3.59
CA PHE A 28 5.49 1.85 -4.79
C PHE A 28 6.81 1.38 -5.43
N TYR A 29 7.76 2.28 -5.67
CA TYR A 29 9.04 1.92 -6.29
C TYR A 29 9.88 1.01 -5.40
N ALA A 30 9.81 1.21 -4.08
CA ALA A 30 10.52 0.38 -3.14
C ALA A 30 9.98 -1.06 -3.09
N LEU A 31 8.65 -1.24 -3.14
CA LEU A 31 8.05 -2.58 -3.27
C LEU A 31 8.47 -3.28 -4.56
N TRP A 32 8.55 -2.55 -5.68
CA TRP A 32 8.98 -3.09 -6.96
C TRP A 32 10.44 -3.58 -6.93
N ILE A 33 11.36 -2.76 -6.41
CA ILE A 33 12.78 -3.13 -6.32
C ILE A 33 12.95 -4.30 -5.36
N ALA A 34 12.29 -4.28 -4.20
CA ALA A 34 12.37 -5.37 -3.22
C ALA A 34 11.84 -6.69 -3.80
N GLY A 35 10.68 -6.66 -4.47
CA GLY A 35 10.10 -7.82 -5.13
C GLY A 35 11.01 -8.38 -6.23
N PHE A 36 11.67 -7.50 -6.99
CA PHE A 36 12.60 -7.90 -8.05
C PHE A 36 13.85 -8.57 -7.48
N VAL A 37 14.42 -8.01 -6.42
CA VAL A 37 15.56 -8.61 -5.69
C VAL A 37 15.21 -9.97 -5.11
N VAL A 38 14.02 -10.11 -4.51
CA VAL A 38 13.52 -11.39 -3.97
C VAL A 38 13.27 -12.41 -5.08
N GLY A 39 12.74 -12.00 -6.24
CA GLY A 39 12.53 -12.88 -7.40
C GLY A 39 13.84 -13.48 -7.92
N ILE A 40 14.87 -12.64 -8.08
CA ILE A 40 16.21 -13.09 -8.48
C ILE A 40 16.83 -13.97 -7.39
N ALA A 41 16.74 -13.59 -6.11
CA ALA A 41 17.25 -14.40 -5.00
C ALA A 41 16.53 -15.75 -4.85
N GLY A 42 15.27 -15.82 -5.28
CA GLY A 42 14.47 -17.05 -5.36
C GLY A 42 14.81 -17.97 -6.53
N GLY A 43 15.75 -17.57 -7.40
CA GLY A 43 16.19 -18.35 -8.56
C GLY A 43 15.29 -18.25 -9.80
N LEU A 44 14.38 -17.27 -9.84
CA LEU A 44 13.55 -17.04 -11.02
C LEU A 44 14.36 -16.29 -12.10
N PRO A 45 14.14 -16.60 -13.39
CA PRO A 45 14.64 -15.77 -14.49
C PRO A 45 14.21 -14.30 -14.32
N PRO A 46 15.02 -13.32 -14.78
CA PRO A 46 14.70 -11.90 -14.62
C PRO A 46 13.35 -11.51 -15.25
N LEU A 47 13.03 -12.14 -16.40
CA LEU A 47 11.78 -11.91 -17.12
C LEU A 47 10.57 -12.46 -16.35
N ASP A 48 10.69 -13.67 -15.81
CA ASP A 48 9.61 -14.33 -15.05
C ASP A 48 9.37 -13.67 -13.69
N SER A 49 10.42 -13.13 -13.07
CA SER A 49 10.31 -12.30 -11.86
C SER A 49 9.47 -11.06 -12.12
N LEU A 50 9.70 -10.39 -13.25
CA LEU A 50 8.95 -9.19 -13.63
C LEU A 50 7.49 -9.51 -13.94
N LEU A 51 7.23 -10.60 -14.68
CA LEU A 51 5.88 -11.09 -14.96
C LEU A 51 5.14 -11.50 -13.69
N SER A 52 5.81 -12.16 -12.75
CA SER A 52 5.23 -12.57 -11.47
C SER A 52 4.87 -11.35 -10.61
N LEU A 53 5.72 -10.32 -10.58
CA LEU A 53 5.41 -9.06 -9.89
C LEU A 53 4.24 -8.34 -10.53
N GLN A 54 4.22 -8.22 -11.86
CA GLN A 54 3.13 -7.59 -12.58
C GLN A 54 1.79 -8.32 -12.33
N ASN A 55 1.80 -9.65 -12.35
CA ASN A 55 0.60 -10.46 -12.07
C ASN A 55 0.16 -10.36 -10.61
N GLY A 56 1.07 -10.47 -9.64
CA GLY A 56 0.74 -10.35 -8.22
C GLY A 56 0.22 -8.95 -7.85
N PHE A 57 0.88 -7.91 -8.35
CA PHE A 57 0.44 -6.54 -8.17
C PHE A 57 -0.89 -6.26 -8.89
N GLY A 58 -1.01 -6.65 -10.17
CA GLY A 58 -2.20 -6.41 -10.98
C GLY A 58 -3.44 -7.12 -10.44
N THR A 59 -3.31 -8.36 -9.95
CA THR A 59 -4.43 -9.07 -9.30
C THR A 59 -4.84 -8.41 -7.99
N THR A 60 -3.89 -7.91 -7.20
CA THR A 60 -4.19 -7.18 -5.96
C THR A 60 -4.87 -5.86 -6.27
N VAL A 61 -4.30 -5.04 -7.15
CA VAL A 61 -4.90 -3.78 -7.58
C VAL A 61 -6.24 -3.99 -8.25
N GLY A 62 -6.44 -5.04 -9.04
CA GLY A 62 -7.75 -5.37 -9.60
C GLY A 62 -8.80 -5.61 -8.52
N LYS A 63 -8.44 -6.31 -7.43
CA LYS A 63 -9.36 -6.61 -6.31
C LYS A 63 -9.72 -5.38 -5.49
N VAL A 64 -8.75 -4.53 -5.13
CA VAL A 64 -9.01 -3.33 -4.32
C VAL A 64 -9.31 -2.07 -5.15
N GLY A 65 -9.00 -2.07 -6.44
CA GLY A 65 -9.05 -0.88 -7.30
C GLY A 65 -10.45 -0.32 -7.49
N VAL A 66 -11.44 -1.18 -7.71
CA VAL A 66 -12.85 -0.76 -7.84
C VAL A 66 -13.33 -0.07 -6.56
N ILE A 67 -12.94 -0.61 -5.40
CA ILE A 67 -13.29 -0.06 -4.08
C ILE A 67 -12.61 1.30 -3.88
N ILE A 68 -11.32 1.42 -4.21
CA ILE A 68 -10.55 2.66 -4.08
C ILE A 68 -11.12 3.77 -4.98
N VAL A 69 -11.41 3.46 -6.25
CA VAL A 69 -11.98 4.44 -7.20
C VAL A 69 -13.36 4.89 -6.72
N SER A 70 -14.23 3.94 -6.34
CA SER A 70 -15.57 4.26 -5.84
C SER A 70 -15.51 5.12 -4.58
N GLY A 71 -14.62 4.77 -3.64
CA GLY A 71 -14.38 5.56 -2.43
C GLY A 71 -13.87 6.97 -2.73
N SER A 72 -13.01 7.12 -3.74
CA SER A 72 -12.50 8.44 -4.18
C SER A 72 -13.59 9.30 -4.81
N VAL A 73 -14.48 8.71 -5.62
CA VAL A 73 -15.65 9.40 -6.21
C VAL A 73 -16.61 9.87 -5.12
N ILE A 74 -16.93 9.00 -4.15
CA ILE A 74 -17.77 9.35 -3.00
C ILE A 74 -17.10 10.46 -2.17
N GLY A 75 -15.79 10.34 -1.91
CA GLY A 75 -15.01 11.34 -1.19
C GLY A 75 -15.05 12.71 -1.85
N CYS A 76 -14.87 12.78 -3.17
CA CYS A 76 -14.96 14.03 -3.93
C CYS A 76 -16.38 14.63 -3.89
N CYS A 77 -17.42 13.78 -3.96
CA CYS A 77 -18.80 14.23 -3.83
C CYS A 77 -19.11 14.80 -2.42
N LEU A 78 -18.56 14.20 -1.36
CA LEU A 78 -18.68 14.69 0.01
C LEU A 78 -17.93 16.02 0.23
N ASP A 79 -16.80 16.19 -0.46
CA ASP A 79 -16.01 17.42 -0.43
C ASP A 79 -16.76 18.58 -1.10
N TRP A 80 -17.24 18.37 -2.33
CA TRP A 80 -17.99 19.39 -3.08
C TRP A 80 -19.33 19.77 -2.44
N SER A 81 -20.01 18.83 -1.79
CA SER A 81 -21.27 19.10 -1.09
C SER A 81 -21.09 19.78 0.28
N GLY A 82 -19.85 19.92 0.77
CA GLY A 82 -19.57 20.41 2.12
C GLY A 82 -20.04 19.46 3.24
N ALA A 83 -20.51 18.26 2.88
CA ALA A 83 -20.95 17.24 3.82
C ALA A 83 -19.79 16.73 4.68
N ALA A 84 -18.59 16.62 4.10
CA ALA A 84 -17.37 16.23 4.82
C ALA A 84 -17.06 17.21 5.98
N GLY A 85 -17.13 18.52 5.73
CA GLY A 85 -16.91 19.54 6.75
C GLY A 85 -18.00 19.55 7.84
N THR A 86 -19.26 19.35 7.45
CA THR A 86 -20.38 19.23 8.39
C THR A 86 -20.24 18.00 9.29
N LEU A 87 -19.81 16.87 8.72
CA LEU A 87 -19.54 15.64 9.46
C LEU A 87 -18.38 15.85 10.45
N ALA A 88 -17.29 16.48 10.02
CA ALA A 88 -16.15 16.81 10.89
C ALA A 88 -16.59 17.70 12.06
N ASN A 89 -17.35 18.76 11.81
CA ASN A 89 -17.86 19.65 12.86
C ASN A 89 -18.80 18.93 13.83
N LYS A 90 -19.70 18.06 13.34
CA LYS A 90 -20.55 17.24 14.22
C LYS A 90 -19.73 16.27 15.06
N MET A 91 -18.72 15.62 14.49
CA MET A 91 -17.83 14.73 15.23
C MET A 91 -17.06 15.50 16.31
N LEU A 92 -16.58 16.71 16.00
CA LEU A 92 -15.97 17.61 17.00
C LEU A 92 -16.97 18.09 18.06
N GLN A 93 -18.27 18.19 17.78
CA GLN A 93 -19.25 18.53 18.81
C GLN A 93 -19.58 17.35 19.74
N VAL A 94 -19.41 16.12 19.27
CA VAL A 94 -19.68 14.89 20.03
C VAL A 94 -18.44 14.44 20.82
N VAL A 95 -17.26 14.53 20.22
CA VAL A 95 -15.98 14.09 20.79
C VAL A 95 -15.14 15.26 21.30
N GLY A 96 -15.27 16.43 20.68
CA GLY A 96 -14.53 17.62 21.08
C GLY A 96 -15.10 18.23 22.36
N GLU A 97 -14.17 18.83 23.08
CA GLU A 97 -14.28 19.21 24.47
C GLU A 97 -15.35 20.28 24.71
N ARG A 98 -16.60 19.84 24.82
CA ARG A 98 -17.54 20.46 25.78
C ARG A 98 -17.26 19.99 27.22
N HIS A 99 -16.01 19.61 27.50
CA HIS A 99 -15.43 19.22 28.79
C HIS A 99 -13.97 19.72 28.98
N ALA A 100 -13.56 20.83 28.33
CA ALA A 100 -12.38 21.59 28.74
C ALA A 100 -12.80 22.92 29.34
#